data_AF-N1J7G8-F1
#
_entry.id   AF-N1J7G8-F1
#
_cell.length_a   1.000
_cell.length_b   1.000
_cell.length_c   1.000
_cell.angle_alpha   90.00
_cell.angle_beta   90.00
_cell.angle_gamma   90.00
#
_symmetry.space_group_name_H-M   'P 1'
#
loop_
_entity.id
_entity.type
_entity.pdbx_description
1 polymer ?
#
loop_
_entity_poly.entity_id
_entity_poly.type
_entity_poly.pdbx_seq_one_letter_code
_entity_poly.pdbx_strand_id
1 'polypeptide(L)'
;MIAWTVLSILALSSSCFAKPAPRKSHTEVFKCGREFISMVQAQKAVKLGCNQMEVASPASLFPASFSESELFDLIGVVFFTWPVFRSENILRGVFYNLLTFTLEDYGLNRVVFDSSCQLIGLIQKKPTGPEPCLHLMEAEDLEKAYELEIYNVQWKYLPIYGYKFENEIYLKNVVDEFVKSNIKKFYKATNRKNVLSYYPSDIINLDAGILALSIKPGPQGIQICKLRPHHYKIISNKAKAGKKSIRRLIINGRHEIIGISRKAFLTWRPLAEIRNLDDAYKMKLILEREPDIGNEPLDDINFRGIHLSGAMLKSNLQIACKVFTEKKMGTNLNMGHPSWTNLETISNQPVLTWPLRMPETYFRDGINIWLVLDAECNLLGVTT
;
A
#
# COMPACT_ATOMS: atom_id res chain seq x y z
N MET A 1 28.82 24.65 50.35
CA MET A 1 27.66 25.31 49.69
C MET A 1 27.48 24.92 48.21
N ILE A 2 28.15 23.87 47.71
CA ILE A 2 28.08 23.40 46.30
C ILE A 2 27.32 22.06 46.17
N ALA A 3 27.07 21.36 47.28
CA ALA A 3 26.45 20.04 47.27
C ALA A 3 24.91 20.04 47.09
N TRP A 4 24.24 21.18 47.28
CA TRP A 4 22.77 21.26 47.19
C TRP A 4 22.26 21.57 45.78
N THR A 5 23.05 22.20 44.91
CA THR A 5 22.67 22.49 43.52
C THR A 5 22.72 21.25 42.62
N VAL A 6 23.58 20.27 42.92
CA VAL A 6 23.67 19.02 42.12
C VAL A 6 22.49 18.08 42.39
N LEU A 7 21.94 18.06 43.62
CA LEU A 7 20.76 17.25 43.93
C LEU A 7 19.47 17.79 43.28
N SER A 8 19.34 19.12 43.14
CA SER A 8 18.17 19.73 42.49
C SER A 8 18.12 19.48 40.98
N ILE A 9 19.28 19.34 40.31
CA ILE A 9 19.34 19.02 38.87
C ILE A 9 18.97 17.54 38.61
N LEU A 10 19.24 16.64 39.57
CA LEU A 10 18.86 15.23 39.46
C LEU A 10 17.39 14.95 39.85
N ALA A 11 16.76 15.81 40.65
CA ALA A 11 15.33 15.69 40.98
C ALA A 11 14.40 16.15 39.83
N LEU A 12 14.86 17.07 38.97
CA LEU A 12 14.10 17.59 37.83
C LEU A 12 14.22 16.74 36.55
N SER A 13 15.07 15.71 36.52
CA SER A 13 15.25 14.86 35.33
C SER A 13 14.33 13.64 35.26
N SER A 14 13.46 13.45 36.27
CA SER A 14 12.62 12.25 36.40
C SER A 14 11.30 12.26 35.63
N SER A 15 10.97 13.34 34.90
CA SER A 15 9.61 13.51 34.32
C SER A 15 9.54 13.66 32.80
N CYS A 16 10.66 13.66 32.07
CA CYS A 16 10.64 13.58 30.61
C CYS A 16 10.67 12.13 30.10
N PHE A 17 9.87 11.25 30.71
CA PHE A 17 9.36 10.12 29.94
C PHE A 17 8.33 10.70 28.97
N ALA A 18 8.80 11.12 27.79
CA ALA A 18 7.93 11.35 26.66
C ALA A 18 6.98 10.15 26.60
N LYS A 19 5.69 10.37 26.86
CA LYS A 19 4.69 9.34 26.65
C LYS A 19 4.97 8.82 25.24
N PRO A 20 5.23 7.51 25.06
CA PRO A 20 5.47 6.99 23.73
C PRO A 20 4.31 7.46 22.86
N ALA A 21 4.63 8.01 21.69
CA ALA A 21 3.64 8.54 20.78
C ALA A 21 2.46 7.54 20.70
N PRO A 22 1.20 8.01 20.79
CA PRO A 22 0.06 7.13 20.77
C PRO A 22 0.20 6.22 19.55
N ARG A 23 0.29 4.91 19.82
CA ARG A 23 0.44 3.91 18.76
C ARG A 23 -0.75 4.08 17.83
N LYS A 24 -0.49 4.29 16.54
CA LYS A 24 -1.55 4.15 15.54
C LYS A 24 -2.11 2.74 15.70
N SER A 25 -3.42 2.62 15.89
CA SER A 25 -4.07 1.31 16.11
C SER A 25 -3.83 0.38 14.92
N HIS A 26 -3.73 0.95 13.73
CA HIS A 26 -3.45 0.24 12.49
C HIS A 26 -2.76 1.13 11.44
N THR A 27 -2.11 0.52 10.46
CA THR A 27 -1.52 1.20 9.30
C THR A 27 -1.71 0.37 8.04
N GLU A 28 -2.25 0.97 6.98
CA GLU A 28 -2.35 0.36 5.66
C GLU A 28 -1.09 0.61 4.84
N VAL A 29 -0.59 -0.44 4.19
CA VAL A 29 0.63 -0.44 3.39
C VAL A 29 0.50 -1.37 2.18
N PHE A 30 1.23 -1.07 1.12
CA PHE A 30 1.43 -1.93 -0.04
C PHE A 30 2.82 -2.54 0.00
N LYS A 31 2.93 -3.84 -0.20
CA LYS A 31 4.22 -4.55 -0.30
C LYS A 31 4.57 -4.79 -1.76
N CYS A 32 5.52 -4.02 -2.28
CA CYS A 32 6.05 -4.14 -3.64
C CYS A 32 7.45 -4.75 -3.60
N GLY A 33 7.56 -6.05 -3.85
CA GLY A 33 8.82 -6.78 -3.69
C GLY A 33 9.36 -6.71 -2.26
N ARG A 34 10.42 -5.93 -2.03
CA ARG A 34 11.02 -5.69 -0.70
C ARG A 34 10.58 -4.38 -0.04
N GLU A 35 9.84 -3.54 -0.76
CA GLU A 35 9.44 -2.22 -0.29
C GLU A 35 8.06 -2.23 0.34
N PHE A 36 7.89 -1.38 1.35
CA PHE A 36 6.59 -1.08 1.95
C PHE A 36 6.26 0.38 1.64
N ILE A 37 5.17 0.59 0.92
CA ILE A 37 4.66 1.91 0.55
C ILE A 37 3.40 2.16 1.37
N SER A 38 3.36 3.21 2.17
CA SER A 38 2.16 3.51 2.97
C SER A 38 0.99 3.96 2.09
N MET A 39 -0.25 3.71 2.53
CA MET A 39 -1.45 4.20 1.87
C MET A 39 -1.41 5.73 1.65
N VAL A 40 -0.89 6.48 2.63
CA VAL A 40 -0.72 7.94 2.53
C VAL A 40 0.23 8.33 1.39
N GLN A 41 1.34 7.60 1.21
CA GLN A 41 2.26 7.83 0.10
C GLN A 41 1.61 7.49 -1.24
N ALA A 42 0.89 6.38 -1.32
CA ALA A 42 0.15 5.98 -2.52
C ALA A 42 -0.89 7.04 -2.92
N GLN A 43 -1.72 7.50 -1.99
CA GLN A 43 -2.72 8.54 -2.25
C GLN A 43 -2.09 9.88 -2.66
N LYS A 44 -0.96 10.27 -2.05
CA LYS A 44 -0.20 11.45 -2.49
C LYS A 44 0.31 11.29 -3.93
N ALA A 45 0.81 10.11 -4.30
CA ALA A 45 1.26 9.83 -5.66
C ALA A 45 0.10 9.87 -6.66
N VAL A 46 -1.07 9.31 -6.32
CA VAL A 46 -2.29 9.41 -7.15
C VAL A 46 -2.72 10.85 -7.33
N LYS A 47 -2.75 11.65 -6.26
CA LYS A 47 -3.10 13.08 -6.35
C LYS A 47 -2.15 13.83 -7.29
N LEU A 48 -0.85 13.56 -7.19
CA LEU A 48 0.13 14.15 -8.10
C LEU A 48 -0.08 13.69 -9.55
N GLY A 49 -0.27 12.39 -9.79
CA GLY A 49 -0.53 11.85 -11.12
C GLY A 49 -1.81 12.40 -11.74
N CYS A 50 -2.90 12.44 -10.99
CA CYS A 50 -4.17 13.02 -11.40
C CYS A 50 -4.00 14.51 -11.79
N ASN A 51 -3.35 15.32 -10.96
CA ASN A 51 -3.08 16.73 -11.30
C ASN A 51 -2.25 16.85 -12.58
N GLN A 52 -1.32 15.93 -12.80
CA GLN A 52 -0.45 15.92 -13.98
C GLN A 52 -1.18 15.48 -15.25
N MET A 53 -2.38 14.92 -15.17
CA MET A 53 -3.22 14.68 -16.34
C MET A 53 -3.56 15.99 -17.06
N GLU A 54 -3.75 17.09 -16.30
CA GLU A 54 -4.10 18.41 -16.84
C GLU A 54 -2.88 19.21 -17.33
N VAL A 55 -1.75 19.09 -16.64
CA VAL A 55 -0.61 20.02 -16.83
C VAL A 55 0.60 19.39 -17.51
N ALA A 56 0.73 18.06 -17.49
CA ALA A 56 1.88 17.42 -18.11
C ALA A 56 1.82 17.58 -19.62
N SER A 57 2.95 17.92 -20.22
CA SER A 57 3.10 17.96 -21.67
C SER A 57 2.56 16.67 -22.31
N PRO A 58 1.93 16.74 -23.49
CA PRO A 58 1.56 15.54 -24.24
C PRO A 58 2.76 14.64 -24.50
N ALA A 59 3.97 15.22 -24.58
CA ALA A 59 5.25 14.54 -24.72
C ALA A 59 5.72 13.76 -23.47
N SER A 60 5.11 14.00 -22.31
CA SER A 60 5.53 13.43 -21.02
C SER A 60 5.23 11.94 -20.92
N LEU A 61 6.19 11.13 -20.47
CA LEU A 61 5.96 9.70 -20.23
C LEU A 61 4.83 9.44 -19.22
N PHE A 62 4.65 10.34 -18.26
CA PHE A 62 3.65 10.21 -17.21
C PHE A 62 2.70 11.42 -17.16
N PRO A 63 1.44 11.23 -16.73
CA PRO A 63 0.81 9.94 -16.44
C PRO A 63 0.62 9.11 -17.71
N ALA A 64 0.65 7.78 -17.60
CA ALA A 64 0.56 6.87 -18.74
C ALA A 64 -0.70 6.03 -18.67
N SER A 65 -1.27 5.65 -19.81
CA SER A 65 -2.37 4.68 -19.85
C SER A 65 -1.88 3.28 -19.45
N PHE A 66 -2.75 2.52 -18.80
CA PHE A 66 -2.47 1.18 -18.31
C PHE A 66 -3.64 0.25 -18.64
N SER A 67 -3.42 -0.62 -19.63
CA SER A 67 -4.46 -1.49 -20.19
C SER A 67 -4.59 -2.85 -19.52
N GLU A 68 -3.65 -3.24 -18.66
CA GLU A 68 -3.65 -4.54 -17.95
C GLU A 68 -4.59 -4.51 -16.73
N SER A 69 -5.83 -4.08 -16.97
CA SER A 69 -6.87 -3.92 -15.95
C SER A 69 -7.25 -5.22 -15.25
N GLU A 70 -7.06 -6.35 -15.94
CA GLU A 70 -7.28 -7.70 -15.44
C GLU A 70 -6.41 -8.04 -14.22
N LEU A 71 -5.28 -7.35 -14.02
CA LEU A 71 -4.47 -7.50 -12.79
C LEU A 71 -5.19 -7.05 -11.53
N PHE A 72 -6.27 -6.29 -11.68
CA PHE A 72 -7.16 -5.86 -10.61
C PHE A 72 -8.57 -6.45 -10.76
N ASP A 73 -8.73 -7.47 -11.62
CA ASP A 73 -9.99 -8.12 -11.95
C ASP A 73 -11.09 -7.14 -12.41
N LEU A 74 -10.68 -6.07 -13.07
CA LEU A 74 -11.56 -5.11 -13.73
C LEU A 74 -11.33 -5.29 -15.23
N ILE A 75 -12.40 -5.40 -16.03
CA ILE A 75 -12.31 -5.69 -17.47
C ILE A 75 -12.85 -4.50 -18.25
N GLY A 76 -12.25 -4.22 -19.41
CA GLY A 76 -12.76 -3.22 -20.35
C GLY A 76 -12.52 -1.78 -19.91
N VAL A 77 -11.55 -1.56 -19.03
CA VAL A 77 -11.23 -0.25 -18.47
C VAL A 77 -9.74 0.00 -18.64
N VAL A 78 -9.36 1.21 -19.03
CA VAL A 78 -7.96 1.62 -19.00
C VAL A 78 -7.74 2.47 -17.75
N PHE A 79 -6.72 2.13 -16.97
CA PHE A 79 -6.27 2.92 -15.84
C PHE A 79 -5.14 3.86 -16.25
N PHE A 80 -4.65 4.64 -15.29
CA PHE A 80 -3.49 5.48 -15.42
C PHE A 80 -2.42 5.10 -14.40
N THR A 81 -1.15 5.17 -14.78
CA THR A 81 -0.02 4.94 -13.88
C THR A 81 0.73 6.22 -13.56
N TRP A 82 1.26 6.27 -12.34
CA TRP A 82 2.17 7.31 -11.89
C TRP A 82 3.28 6.75 -10.98
N PRO A 83 4.54 7.21 -11.07
CA PRO A 83 5.62 6.73 -10.23
C PRO A 83 5.42 6.98 -8.73
N VAL A 84 5.85 6.03 -7.90
CA VAL A 84 5.96 6.23 -6.45
C VAL A 84 7.40 6.57 -6.08
N PHE A 85 7.63 7.83 -5.70
CA PHE A 85 8.95 8.28 -5.27
C PHE A 85 9.18 7.97 -3.78
N ARG A 86 10.35 7.43 -3.45
CA ARG A 86 10.74 7.07 -2.07
C ARG A 86 11.01 8.29 -1.16
N SER A 87 11.19 9.49 -1.72
CA SER A 87 11.52 10.70 -0.97
C SER A 87 10.70 11.92 -1.42
N GLU A 88 10.67 12.97 -0.60
CA GLU A 88 10.07 14.28 -0.90
C GLU A 88 10.75 15.04 -2.05
N ASN A 89 11.69 14.39 -2.77
CA ASN A 89 12.22 14.88 -4.04
C ASN A 89 11.16 14.73 -5.13
N ILE A 90 10.10 15.53 -5.01
CA ILE A 90 9.15 15.85 -6.04
C ILE A 90 9.95 16.45 -7.19
N LEU A 91 10.23 15.67 -8.23
CA LEU A 91 10.59 16.12 -9.59
C LEU A 91 11.65 17.24 -9.69
N ARG A 92 12.50 17.44 -8.67
CA ARG A 92 13.36 18.65 -8.55
C ARG A 92 14.58 18.63 -9.47
N GLY A 93 14.71 17.62 -10.33
CA GLY A 93 15.86 17.45 -11.22
C GLY A 93 15.56 16.93 -12.63
N VAL A 94 14.30 16.71 -13.01
CA VAL A 94 13.95 16.10 -14.32
C VAL A 94 14.03 17.10 -15.48
N PHE A 95 14.23 18.40 -15.20
CA PHE A 95 14.19 19.45 -16.22
C PHE A 95 15.51 19.72 -16.97
N TYR A 96 16.65 19.07 -16.67
CA TYR A 96 17.95 19.56 -17.19
C TYR A 96 18.85 18.62 -17.98
N ASN A 97 18.53 17.35 -18.25
CA ASN A 97 19.35 16.53 -19.18
C ASN A 97 18.50 15.59 -20.05
N LEU A 98 18.21 16.05 -21.27
CA LEU A 98 17.28 15.46 -22.22
C LEU A 98 17.83 14.26 -23.04
N LEU A 99 18.83 13.50 -22.57
CA LEU A 99 19.55 12.57 -23.46
C LEU A 99 19.68 11.10 -23.06
N THR A 100 19.30 10.65 -21.87
CA THR A 100 19.12 9.20 -21.59
C THR A 100 18.35 9.03 -20.28
N PHE A 101 17.03 9.07 -20.33
CA PHE A 101 16.21 8.62 -19.20
C PHE A 101 15.99 7.12 -19.31
N THR A 102 16.47 6.35 -18.35
CA THR A 102 16.18 4.92 -18.27
C THR A 102 14.99 4.70 -17.33
N LEU A 103 14.32 3.55 -17.46
CA LEU A 103 13.20 3.18 -16.57
C LEU A 103 13.59 3.19 -15.08
N GLU A 104 14.89 3.10 -14.78
CA GLU A 104 15.46 3.13 -13.43
C GLU A 104 15.27 4.50 -12.75
N ASP A 105 15.23 5.60 -13.52
CA ASP A 105 15.14 6.97 -13.01
C ASP A 105 13.80 7.26 -12.30
N TYR A 106 12.74 6.54 -12.70
CA TYR A 106 11.39 6.70 -12.15
C TYR A 106 11.05 5.63 -11.11
N GLY A 107 12.01 4.78 -10.74
CA GLY A 107 11.79 3.60 -9.90
C GLY A 107 10.89 2.55 -10.56
N LEU A 108 10.70 1.40 -9.90
CA LEU A 108 9.90 0.29 -10.44
C LEU A 108 8.45 0.29 -9.98
N ASN A 109 8.11 1.04 -8.93
CA ASN A 109 6.77 1.02 -8.35
C ASN A 109 5.90 2.11 -8.98
N ARG A 110 4.66 1.77 -9.34
CA ARG A 110 3.65 2.68 -9.87
C ARG A 110 2.40 2.59 -9.01
N VAL A 111 1.76 3.72 -8.75
CA VAL A 111 0.32 3.70 -8.43
C VAL A 111 -0.46 3.52 -9.70
N VAL A 112 -1.59 2.83 -9.60
CA VAL A 112 -2.60 2.68 -10.63
C VAL A 112 -3.86 3.38 -10.14
N PHE A 113 -4.41 4.29 -10.94
CA PHE A 113 -5.62 5.05 -10.62
C PHE A 113 -6.53 5.14 -11.83
N ASP A 114 -7.83 5.32 -11.61
CA ASP A 114 -8.82 5.42 -12.68
C ASP A 114 -9.03 6.87 -13.17
N SER A 115 -9.97 7.06 -14.08
CA SER A 115 -10.38 8.38 -14.59
C SER A 115 -11.04 9.27 -13.52
N SER A 116 -11.56 8.69 -12.44
CA SER A 116 -12.09 9.42 -11.28
C SER A 116 -10.99 9.88 -10.31
N CYS A 117 -9.74 9.50 -10.57
CA CYS A 117 -8.57 9.67 -9.71
C CYS A 117 -8.65 8.92 -8.38
N GLN A 118 -9.40 7.81 -8.36
CA GLN A 118 -9.41 6.84 -7.28
C GLN A 118 -8.22 5.89 -7.40
N LEU A 119 -7.57 5.59 -6.28
CA LEU A 119 -6.49 4.60 -6.23
C LEU A 119 -7.05 3.20 -6.46
N ILE A 120 -6.62 2.53 -7.52
CA ILE A 120 -6.98 1.12 -7.80
C ILE A 120 -6.01 0.16 -7.11
N GLY A 121 -4.72 0.50 -7.10
CA GLY A 121 -3.71 -0.31 -6.44
C GLY A 121 -2.30 0.13 -6.80
N LEU A 122 -1.31 -0.70 -6.48
CA LEU A 122 0.07 -0.49 -6.89
C LEU A 122 0.55 -1.67 -7.73
N ILE A 123 1.43 -1.37 -8.67
CA ILE A 123 2.17 -2.38 -9.42
C ILE A 123 3.67 -2.16 -9.28
N GLN A 124 4.43 -3.24 -9.38
CA GLN A 124 5.87 -3.21 -9.59
C GLN A 124 6.16 -3.64 -11.02
N LYS A 125 6.84 -2.79 -11.79
CA LYS A 125 7.35 -3.14 -13.12
C LYS A 125 8.49 -4.14 -12.98
N LYS A 126 8.36 -5.30 -13.62
CA LYS A 126 9.40 -6.32 -13.77
C LYS A 126 9.66 -6.63 -15.25
N PRO A 127 10.79 -7.25 -15.61
CA PRO A 127 11.06 -7.67 -16.98
C PRO A 127 10.00 -8.63 -17.56
N THR A 128 9.33 -9.39 -16.69
CA THR A 128 8.28 -10.35 -17.05
C THR A 128 6.89 -9.72 -17.20
N GLY A 129 6.75 -8.42 -16.95
CA GLY A 129 5.47 -7.72 -16.87
C GLY A 129 5.28 -6.99 -15.54
N PRO A 130 4.25 -6.15 -15.41
CA PRO A 130 3.86 -5.57 -14.14
C PRO A 130 3.27 -6.64 -13.21
N GLU A 131 3.52 -6.50 -11.91
CA GLU A 131 2.98 -7.38 -10.88
C GLU A 131 2.26 -6.54 -9.81
N PRO A 132 1.02 -6.88 -9.43
CA PRO A 132 0.32 -6.15 -8.38
C PRO A 132 1.04 -6.30 -7.04
N CYS A 133 1.12 -5.21 -6.29
CA CYS A 133 1.65 -5.20 -4.94
C CYS A 133 0.57 -5.65 -3.95
N LEU A 134 0.95 -6.44 -2.94
CA LEU A 134 0.01 -6.89 -1.90
C LEU A 134 -0.45 -5.71 -1.05
N HIS A 135 -1.76 -5.51 -0.91
CA HIS A 135 -2.34 -4.54 0.01
C HIS A 135 -2.49 -5.18 1.39
N LEU A 136 -1.78 -4.63 2.37
CA LEU A 136 -1.67 -5.17 3.71
C LEU A 136 -2.11 -4.14 4.75
N MET A 137 -2.57 -4.65 5.88
CA MET A 137 -2.84 -3.87 7.08
C MET A 137 -2.05 -4.41 8.26
N GLU A 138 -1.34 -3.53 8.94
CA GLU A 138 -0.59 -3.83 10.15
C GLU A 138 -1.35 -3.31 11.38
N ALA A 139 -1.57 -4.15 12.38
CA ALA A 139 -2.16 -3.76 13.66
C ALA A 139 -1.28 -4.19 14.84
N GLU A 140 -0.83 -3.21 15.64
CA GLU A 140 -0.01 -3.45 16.85
C GLU A 140 -0.86 -3.69 18.11
N ASP A 141 -2.03 -3.08 18.18
CA ASP A 141 -2.96 -3.16 19.32
C ASP A 141 -4.10 -4.11 18.97
N LEU A 142 -3.89 -5.41 19.22
CA LEU A 142 -4.80 -6.47 18.78
C LEU A 142 -6.18 -6.39 19.46
N GLU A 143 -6.26 -5.89 20.69
CA GLU A 143 -7.55 -5.71 21.38
C GLU A 143 -8.43 -4.73 20.59
N LYS A 144 -7.89 -3.55 20.25
CA LYS A 144 -8.60 -2.58 19.42
C LYS A 144 -8.79 -3.05 17.98
N ALA A 145 -7.81 -3.74 17.42
CA ALA A 145 -7.85 -4.16 16.02
C ALA A 145 -9.03 -5.08 15.73
N TYR A 146 -9.37 -5.99 16.66
CA TYR A 146 -10.46 -6.94 16.47
C TYR A 146 -11.85 -6.30 16.58
N GLU A 147 -11.94 -5.07 17.06
CA GLU A 147 -13.16 -4.25 17.03
C GLU A 147 -13.31 -3.47 15.71
N LEU A 148 -12.28 -3.46 14.86
CA LEU A 148 -12.29 -2.72 13.60
C LEU A 148 -13.07 -3.44 12.52
N GLU A 149 -13.76 -2.63 11.73
CA GLU A 149 -14.34 -3.00 10.44
C GLU A 149 -13.62 -2.19 9.36
N ILE A 150 -13.03 -2.90 8.40
CA ILE A 150 -12.23 -2.32 7.32
C ILE A 150 -12.90 -2.71 6.01
N TYR A 151 -13.33 -1.72 5.24
CA TYR A 151 -14.01 -1.93 3.97
C TYR A 151 -15.24 -2.85 4.09
N ASN A 152 -16.03 -2.65 5.14
CA ASN A 152 -17.20 -3.45 5.51
C ASN A 152 -16.90 -4.92 5.84
N VAL A 153 -15.64 -5.23 6.20
CA VAL A 153 -15.21 -6.56 6.63
C VAL A 153 -14.60 -6.45 8.03
N GLN A 154 -15.14 -7.23 8.98
CA GLN A 154 -14.57 -7.26 10.34
C GLN A 154 -13.13 -7.80 10.31
N TRP A 155 -12.23 -7.17 11.07
CA TRP A 155 -10.80 -7.50 11.12
C TRP A 155 -10.51 -8.99 11.20
N LYS A 156 -11.22 -9.70 12.09
CA LYS A 156 -11.03 -11.12 12.36
C LYS A 156 -11.25 -12.02 11.13
N TYR A 157 -12.04 -11.57 10.15
CA TYR A 157 -12.31 -12.30 8.91
C TYR A 157 -11.32 -12.01 7.79
N LEU A 158 -10.49 -10.96 7.92
CA LEU A 158 -9.44 -10.68 6.95
C LEU A 158 -8.35 -11.78 7.01
N PRO A 159 -7.86 -12.28 5.87
CA PRO A 159 -6.81 -13.31 5.85
C PRO A 159 -5.54 -12.83 6.53
N ILE A 160 -5.01 -13.60 7.49
CA ILE A 160 -3.73 -13.29 8.12
C ILE A 160 -2.60 -13.53 7.11
N TYR A 161 -1.81 -12.49 6.85
CA TYR A 161 -0.60 -12.57 6.03
C TYR A 161 0.61 -13.03 6.86
N GLY A 162 0.72 -12.55 8.09
CA GLY A 162 1.81 -12.92 8.99
C GLY A 162 1.88 -12.04 10.24
N TYR A 163 3.05 -12.03 10.87
CA TYR A 163 3.32 -11.24 12.08
C TYR A 163 4.57 -10.39 11.90
N LYS A 164 4.57 -9.15 12.38
CA LYS A 164 5.68 -8.22 12.19
C LYS A 164 6.24 -7.66 13.48
N PHE A 165 7.56 -7.47 13.46
CA PHE A 165 8.28 -6.77 14.50
C PHE A 165 9.45 -6.00 13.89
N GLU A 166 9.40 -4.66 13.96
CA GLU A 166 10.40 -3.80 13.30
C GLU A 166 10.51 -4.19 11.81
N ASN A 167 11.68 -4.64 11.36
CA ASN A 167 11.92 -5.07 9.98
C ASN A 167 11.76 -6.60 9.78
N GLU A 168 11.40 -7.35 10.82
CA GLU A 168 11.21 -8.80 10.75
C GLU A 168 9.75 -9.15 10.44
N ILE A 169 9.53 -10.06 9.48
CA ILE A 169 8.20 -10.58 9.14
C ILE A 169 8.20 -12.11 9.22
N TYR A 170 7.22 -12.64 9.93
CA TYR A 170 6.93 -14.07 10.09
C TYR A 170 5.70 -14.39 9.23
N LEU A 171 5.91 -14.88 8.01
CA LEU A 171 4.83 -15.20 7.08
C LEU A 171 3.96 -16.33 7.64
N LYS A 172 2.63 -16.21 7.52
CA LYS A 172 1.68 -17.16 8.10
C LYS A 172 1.95 -18.59 7.65
N ASN A 173 2.14 -18.82 6.35
CA ASN A 173 2.42 -20.15 5.79
C ASN A 173 3.67 -20.79 6.42
N VAL A 174 4.75 -20.04 6.59
CA VAL A 174 5.98 -20.50 7.25
C VAL A 174 5.73 -20.81 8.73
N VAL A 175 4.91 -20.00 9.42
CA VAL A 175 4.52 -20.26 10.81
C VAL A 175 3.67 -21.54 10.90
N ASP A 176 2.69 -21.72 10.01
CA ASP A 176 1.83 -22.91 9.96
C ASP A 176 2.65 -24.19 9.77
N GLU A 177 3.55 -24.21 8.79
CA GLU A 177 4.46 -25.34 8.54
C GLU A 177 5.38 -25.62 9.74
N PHE A 178 5.86 -24.56 10.39
CA PHE A 178 6.68 -24.66 11.58
C PHE A 178 5.90 -25.28 12.75
N VAL A 179 4.65 -24.88 12.97
CA VAL A 179 3.78 -25.47 14.02
C VAL A 179 3.56 -26.94 13.75
N LYS A 180 3.13 -27.30 12.53
CA LYS A 180 2.88 -28.68 12.11
C LYS A 180 4.11 -29.57 12.38
N SER A 181 5.29 -29.09 12.00
CA SER A 181 6.55 -29.85 12.13
C SER A 181 7.08 -29.96 13.56
N ASN A 182 6.62 -29.11 14.49
CA ASN A 182 7.19 -28.99 15.82
C ASN A 182 6.17 -29.14 16.95
N ILE A 183 4.97 -29.68 16.66
CA ILE A 183 3.86 -29.69 17.60
C ILE A 183 4.20 -30.34 18.95
N LYS A 184 4.96 -31.44 18.92
CA LYS A 184 5.39 -32.18 20.12
C LYS A 184 6.38 -31.42 21.02
N LYS A 185 6.92 -30.30 20.54
CA LYS A 185 7.92 -29.48 21.27
C LYS A 185 7.30 -28.29 22.00
N PHE A 186 6.03 -28.02 21.76
CA PHE A 186 5.29 -26.98 22.48
C PHE A 186 5.06 -27.42 23.94
N TYR A 187 5.17 -26.47 24.86
CA TYR A 187 5.00 -26.72 26.30
C TYR A 187 3.91 -25.84 26.88
N LYS A 188 3.28 -26.29 27.97
CA LYS A 188 2.23 -25.53 28.67
C LYS A 188 2.79 -24.20 29.19
N ALA A 189 2.16 -23.08 28.81
CA ALA A 189 2.65 -21.76 29.16
C ALA A 189 2.37 -21.43 30.65
N THR A 190 3.41 -21.33 31.48
CA THR A 190 3.29 -21.01 32.92
C THR A 190 2.82 -19.58 33.21
N ASN A 191 3.01 -18.63 32.28
CA ASN A 191 2.62 -17.22 32.41
C ASN A 191 1.48 -16.85 31.45
N ARG A 192 0.42 -17.67 31.40
CA ARG A 192 -0.72 -17.50 30.47
C ARG A 192 -1.34 -16.09 30.57
N LYS A 193 -1.64 -15.62 31.78
CA LYS A 193 -2.34 -14.34 32.01
C LYS A 193 -1.61 -13.13 31.40
N ASN A 194 -0.28 -13.07 31.52
CA ASN A 194 0.51 -11.92 31.06
C ASN A 194 0.68 -11.84 29.53
N VAL A 195 0.48 -12.96 28.83
CA VAL A 195 0.58 -13.03 27.38
C VAL A 195 -0.78 -12.78 26.75
N LEU A 196 -1.82 -13.41 27.32
CA LEU A 196 -3.17 -13.37 26.77
C LEU A 196 -3.91 -12.06 27.02
N SER A 197 -3.50 -11.25 28.00
CA SER A 197 -4.16 -9.97 28.31
C SER A 197 -4.15 -8.95 27.15
N TYR A 198 -3.40 -9.20 26.09
CA TYR A 198 -3.33 -8.34 24.90
C TYR A 198 -4.08 -8.92 23.70
N TYR A 199 -4.66 -10.11 23.86
CA TYR A 199 -5.47 -10.73 22.82
C TYR A 199 -6.95 -10.59 23.17
N PRO A 200 -7.82 -10.48 22.17
CA PRO A 200 -9.27 -10.48 22.31
C PRO A 200 -9.80 -11.62 23.21
N SER A 201 -10.81 -11.32 24.02
CA SER A 201 -11.35 -12.27 25.03
C SER A 201 -11.98 -13.53 24.44
N ASP A 202 -12.54 -13.44 23.24
CA ASP A 202 -13.05 -14.55 22.42
C ASP A 202 -11.95 -15.55 22.05
N ILE A 203 -10.72 -15.09 21.81
CA ILE A 203 -9.55 -15.95 21.59
C ILE A 203 -9.10 -16.63 22.89
N ILE A 204 -9.26 -15.96 24.04
CA ILE A 204 -8.83 -16.47 25.35
C ILE A 204 -9.70 -17.62 25.84
N ASN A 205 -10.99 -17.60 25.48
CA ASN A 205 -12.00 -18.59 25.89
C ASN A 205 -11.95 -19.89 25.07
N LEU A 206 -11.14 -19.94 24.01
CA LEU A 206 -10.88 -21.16 23.24
C LEU A 206 -9.82 -22.03 23.95
N ASP A 207 -10.32 -22.95 24.77
CA ASP A 207 -9.66 -24.14 25.31
C ASP A 207 -8.59 -23.96 26.42
N ALA A 208 -8.65 -24.88 27.40
CA ALA A 208 -7.80 -24.95 28.58
C ALA A 208 -6.32 -25.32 28.31
N GLY A 209 -5.83 -25.23 27.07
CA GLY A 209 -4.58 -25.83 26.61
C GLY A 209 -3.63 -24.88 25.88
N ILE A 210 -3.32 -23.71 26.44
CA ILE A 210 -2.37 -22.79 25.81
C ILE A 210 -0.94 -23.35 25.88
N LEU A 211 -0.36 -23.53 24.70
CA LEU A 211 1.02 -23.99 24.55
C LEU A 211 1.88 -22.89 23.94
N ALA A 212 3.16 -22.88 24.31
CA ALA A 212 4.14 -21.94 23.78
C ALA A 212 5.41 -22.67 23.35
N LEU A 213 6.11 -22.10 22.36
CA LEU A 213 7.42 -22.53 21.92
C LEU A 213 8.32 -21.32 21.71
N SER A 214 9.52 -21.34 22.29
CA SER A 214 10.50 -20.26 22.12
C SER A 214 11.12 -20.33 20.73
N ILE A 215 11.04 -19.24 19.98
CA ILE A 215 11.48 -19.16 18.58
C ILE A 215 12.53 -18.06 18.38
N LYS A 216 13.21 -18.09 17.24
CA LYS A 216 14.09 -17.02 16.75
C LYS A 216 14.02 -16.98 15.21
N PRO A 217 14.37 -15.85 14.59
CA PRO A 217 14.64 -15.80 13.16
C PRO A 217 15.77 -16.78 12.81
N GLY A 218 15.64 -17.45 11.68
CA GLY A 218 16.67 -18.25 11.06
C GLY A 218 16.74 -17.99 9.55
N PRO A 219 17.79 -18.50 8.87
CA PRO A 219 17.96 -18.37 7.42
C PRO A 219 16.77 -18.87 6.59
N GLN A 220 16.00 -19.83 7.12
CA GLN A 220 14.80 -20.39 6.48
C GLN A 220 13.50 -19.86 7.15
N GLY A 221 13.54 -18.68 7.77
CA GLY A 221 12.40 -18.09 8.47
C GLY A 221 12.44 -18.32 9.97
N ILE A 222 11.87 -19.43 10.45
CA ILE A 222 11.65 -19.66 11.90
C ILE A 222 12.45 -20.85 12.40
N GLN A 223 13.15 -20.67 13.53
CA GLN A 223 13.87 -21.75 14.20
C GLN A 223 13.50 -21.85 15.67
N ILE A 224 13.54 -23.07 16.18
CA ILE A 224 13.45 -23.32 17.62
C ILE A 224 14.66 -22.70 18.30
N CYS A 225 14.42 -21.94 19.35
CA CYS A 225 15.50 -21.53 20.22
C CYS A 225 15.92 -22.74 21.07
N LYS A 226 17.09 -23.32 20.77
CA LYS A 226 17.75 -24.35 21.59
C LYS A 226 18.25 -23.73 22.92
N LEU A 227 17.34 -23.24 23.75
CA LEU A 227 17.66 -22.93 25.14
C LEU A 227 17.73 -24.28 25.87
N ARG A 228 18.89 -24.61 26.43
CA ARG A 228 19.08 -25.86 27.19
C ARG A 228 18.04 -25.93 28.32
N PRO A 229 17.23 -26.99 28.43
CA PRO A 229 16.11 -27.04 29.39
C PRO A 229 16.49 -27.10 30.88
N HIS A 230 17.76 -27.23 31.28
CA HIS A 230 18.07 -27.60 32.67
C HIS A 230 18.93 -26.59 33.43
N HIS A 231 18.39 -26.20 34.60
CA HIS A 231 19.05 -25.62 35.76
C HIS A 231 19.58 -24.19 35.62
N TYR A 232 18.66 -23.21 35.50
CA TYR A 232 18.94 -21.88 36.01
C TYR A 232 18.54 -21.82 37.49
N LYS A 233 19.35 -22.48 38.33
CA LYS A 233 19.41 -22.15 39.76
C LYS A 233 19.80 -20.67 39.82
N ILE A 234 19.00 -19.86 40.50
CA ILE A 234 19.25 -18.43 40.73
C ILE A 234 20.58 -18.32 41.48
N ILE A 235 21.70 -18.28 40.76
CA ILE A 235 23.02 -18.11 41.36
C ILE A 235 23.79 -17.07 40.55
N SER A 236 24.09 -15.99 41.25
CA SER A 236 25.09 -14.95 40.99
C SER A 236 24.73 -13.81 40.02
N ASN A 237 24.84 -12.60 40.57
CA ASN A 237 24.61 -11.26 40.00
C ASN A 237 25.57 -10.85 38.88
N LYS A 238 26.17 -11.78 38.12
CA LYS A 238 27.13 -11.45 37.03
C LYS A 238 26.97 -12.32 35.79
N ALA A 239 25.74 -12.76 35.49
CA ALA A 239 25.46 -13.43 34.22
C ALA A 239 25.52 -12.41 33.07
N LYS A 240 26.61 -12.46 32.29
CA LYS A 240 26.68 -11.92 30.93
C LYS A 240 25.35 -12.21 30.25
N ALA A 241 24.66 -11.17 29.81
CA ALA A 241 23.34 -11.23 29.19
C ALA A 241 23.39 -12.05 27.89
N GLY A 242 23.40 -13.38 28.02
CA GLY A 242 23.13 -14.28 26.93
C GLY A 242 21.77 -13.90 26.39
N LYS A 243 21.74 -13.50 25.12
CA LYS A 243 20.60 -12.98 24.36
C LYS A 243 19.44 -14.00 24.45
N LYS A 244 18.66 -13.95 25.52
CA LYS A 244 17.49 -14.83 25.74
C LYS A 244 16.62 -14.69 24.50
N SER A 245 16.13 -15.81 23.94
CA SER A 245 15.14 -15.71 22.88
C SER A 245 13.99 -14.86 23.39
N ILE A 246 13.82 -13.73 22.71
CA ILE A 246 12.87 -12.71 23.10
C ILE A 246 11.49 -13.10 22.59
N ARG A 247 11.31 -14.22 21.85
CA ARG A 247 10.09 -14.50 21.09
C ARG A 247 9.49 -15.87 21.41
N ARG A 248 8.16 -15.93 21.49
CA ARG A 248 7.37 -17.14 21.71
C ARG A 248 6.25 -17.20 20.69
N LEU A 249 6.13 -18.35 20.02
CA LEU A 249 4.96 -18.71 19.24
C LEU A 249 3.94 -19.36 20.19
N ILE A 250 2.70 -18.91 20.12
CA ILE A 250 1.62 -19.32 21.02
C ILE A 250 0.52 -19.98 20.20
N ILE A 251 0.10 -21.15 20.65
CA ILE A 251 -1.00 -21.93 20.05
C ILE A 251 -2.02 -22.30 21.12
N ASN A 252 -3.26 -22.55 20.71
CA ASN A 252 -4.31 -23.04 21.60
C ASN A 252 -4.29 -24.58 21.71
N GLY A 253 -5.25 -25.14 22.45
CA GLY A 253 -5.36 -26.59 22.67
C GLY A 253 -5.67 -27.39 21.40
N ARG A 254 -6.18 -26.73 20.36
CA ARG A 254 -6.45 -27.30 19.02
C ARG A 254 -5.28 -27.13 18.06
N HIS A 255 -4.16 -26.60 18.54
CA HIS A 255 -2.97 -26.29 17.76
C HIS A 255 -3.16 -25.15 16.74
N GLU A 256 -4.19 -24.34 16.91
CA GLU A 256 -4.38 -23.11 16.12
C GLU A 256 -3.45 -22.02 16.63
N ILE A 257 -2.88 -21.23 15.71
CA ILE A 257 -1.97 -20.15 16.06
C ILE A 257 -2.76 -18.99 16.63
N ILE A 258 -2.45 -18.62 17.88
CA ILE A 258 -2.95 -17.41 18.51
C ILE A 258 -2.10 -16.21 18.07
N GLY A 259 -0.78 -16.38 18.05
CA GLY A 259 0.12 -15.34 17.59
C GLY A 259 1.56 -15.53 18.04
N ILE A 260 2.38 -14.53 17.77
CA ILE A 260 3.77 -14.47 18.23
C ILE A 260 3.87 -13.34 19.25
N SER A 261 4.51 -13.60 20.37
CA SER A 261 4.77 -12.57 21.38
C SER A 261 6.24 -12.43 21.67
N ARG A 262 6.65 -11.22 22.01
CA ARG A 262 8.00 -10.89 22.44
C ARG A 262 8.05 -10.46 23.90
N LYS A 263 9.17 -10.70 24.57
CA LYS A 263 9.43 -10.20 25.92
C LYS A 263 9.91 -8.74 25.85
N ALA A 264 9.12 -7.81 26.38
CA ALA A 264 9.48 -6.41 26.55
C ALA A 264 9.55 -6.10 28.06
N PHE A 265 10.76 -5.93 28.58
CA PHE A 265 11.04 -5.79 30.02
C PHE A 265 10.43 -6.95 30.83
N LEU A 266 9.35 -6.66 31.57
CA LEU A 266 8.63 -7.61 32.43
C LEU A 266 7.39 -8.21 31.77
N THR A 267 6.97 -7.67 30.63
CA THR A 267 5.72 -8.06 29.95
C THR A 267 6.00 -8.83 28.67
N TRP A 268 5.07 -9.71 28.30
CA TRP A 268 5.02 -10.28 26.95
C TRP A 268 4.07 -9.41 26.13
N ARG A 269 4.51 -8.97 24.96
CA ARG A 269 3.70 -8.18 24.04
C ARG A 269 3.52 -8.94 22.73
N PRO A 270 2.33 -8.96 22.14
CA PRO A 270 2.16 -9.53 20.82
C PRO A 270 3.01 -8.76 19.80
N LEU A 271 3.41 -9.47 18.75
CA LEU A 271 3.86 -8.85 17.51
C LEU A 271 2.65 -8.30 16.76
N ALA A 272 2.88 -7.36 15.85
CA ALA A 272 1.79 -6.82 15.04
C ALA A 272 1.24 -7.92 14.14
N GLU A 273 -0.08 -8.02 14.03
CA GLU A 273 -0.72 -8.84 13.00
C GLU A 273 -0.68 -8.09 11.68
N ILE A 274 -0.27 -8.78 10.61
CA ILE A 274 -0.43 -8.30 9.24
C ILE A 274 -1.53 -9.10 8.58
N ARG A 275 -2.53 -8.43 8.02
CA ARG A 275 -3.63 -9.04 7.27
C ARG A 275 -3.65 -8.56 5.82
N ASN A 276 -4.11 -9.42 4.91
CA ASN A 276 -4.31 -9.08 3.51
C ASN A 276 -5.64 -8.32 3.35
N LEU A 277 -5.60 -7.22 2.61
CA LEU A 277 -6.74 -6.38 2.26
C LEU A 277 -7.18 -6.50 0.80
N ASP A 278 -6.44 -7.22 -0.06
CA ASP A 278 -6.68 -7.26 -1.52
C ASP A 278 -8.16 -7.51 -1.86
N ASP A 279 -8.77 -8.58 -1.32
CA ASP A 279 -10.17 -8.93 -1.60
C ASP A 279 -11.16 -7.89 -1.04
N ALA A 280 -10.95 -7.43 0.19
CA ALA A 280 -11.83 -6.46 0.84
C ALA A 280 -11.75 -5.08 0.15
N TYR A 281 -10.55 -4.66 -0.24
CA TYR A 281 -10.32 -3.42 -0.96
C TYR A 281 -10.90 -3.49 -2.38
N LYS A 282 -10.73 -4.62 -3.07
CA LYS A 282 -11.35 -4.84 -4.39
C LYS A 282 -12.88 -4.76 -4.32
N MET A 283 -13.50 -5.37 -3.32
CA MET A 283 -14.96 -5.27 -3.13
C MET A 283 -15.38 -3.81 -2.89
N LYS A 284 -14.64 -3.07 -2.07
CA LYS A 284 -14.85 -1.63 -1.87
C LYS A 284 -14.77 -0.85 -3.17
N LEU A 285 -13.73 -1.08 -3.99
CA LEU A 285 -13.58 -0.41 -5.28
C LEU A 285 -14.76 -0.69 -6.20
N ILE A 286 -15.23 -1.94 -6.30
CA ILE A 286 -16.37 -2.30 -7.14
C ILE A 286 -17.65 -1.61 -6.66
N LEU A 287 -17.85 -1.49 -5.34
CA LEU A 287 -19.04 -0.85 -4.76
C LEU A 287 -19.04 0.68 -4.86
N GLU A 288 -17.86 1.30 -4.73
CA GLU A 288 -17.71 2.76 -4.78
C GLU A 288 -17.58 3.30 -6.21
N ARG A 289 -17.26 2.45 -7.17
CA ARG A 289 -17.05 2.86 -8.55
C ARG A 289 -18.36 3.36 -9.15
N GLU A 290 -18.36 4.65 -9.50
CA GLU A 290 -19.45 5.24 -10.26
C GLU A 290 -19.55 4.59 -11.65
N PRO A 291 -20.77 4.46 -12.21
CA PRO A 291 -20.92 4.01 -13.58
C PRO A 291 -20.15 4.96 -14.50
N ASP A 292 -19.38 4.37 -15.40
CA ASP A 292 -18.64 5.09 -16.43
C ASP A 292 -19.57 6.10 -17.15
N ILE A 293 -19.18 7.37 -17.19
CA ILE A 293 -19.91 8.40 -17.96
C ILE A 293 -19.97 7.96 -19.42
N GLY A 294 -21.19 7.82 -19.95
CA GLY A 294 -21.45 7.22 -21.26
C GLY A 294 -21.33 5.69 -21.21
N ASN A 295 -22.48 5.00 -21.18
CA ASN A 295 -22.52 3.54 -21.25
C ASN A 295 -22.23 3.00 -22.66
N GLU A 296 -22.17 3.87 -23.66
CA GLU A 296 -21.90 3.46 -25.02
C GLU A 296 -20.43 3.09 -25.18
N PRO A 297 -20.13 1.88 -25.69
CA PRO A 297 -18.76 1.52 -26.02
C PRO A 297 -18.27 2.44 -27.15
N LEU A 298 -17.05 2.93 -27.02
CA LEU A 298 -16.37 3.60 -28.11
C LEU A 298 -15.73 2.55 -29.00
N ASP A 299 -15.81 2.75 -30.32
CA ASP A 299 -15.10 1.92 -31.28
C ASP A 299 -13.59 2.17 -31.22
N ASP A 300 -12.81 1.14 -31.54
CA ASP A 300 -11.37 1.28 -31.71
C ASP A 300 -11.04 2.19 -32.91
N ILE A 301 -10.03 3.03 -32.77
CA ILE A 301 -9.57 3.93 -33.82
C ILE A 301 -8.16 3.53 -34.24
N ASN A 302 -7.95 3.34 -35.55
CA ASN A 302 -6.60 3.26 -36.10
C ASN A 302 -6.17 4.64 -36.62
N PHE A 303 -5.30 5.31 -35.88
CA PHE A 303 -4.82 6.63 -36.22
C PHE A 303 -3.37 6.57 -36.70
N ARG A 304 -3.17 6.74 -38.02
CA ARG A 304 -1.85 6.70 -38.66
C ARG A 304 -1.05 5.41 -38.35
N GLY A 305 -1.73 4.27 -38.28
CA GLY A 305 -1.12 2.98 -37.96
C GLY A 305 -1.04 2.66 -36.46
N ILE A 306 -1.43 3.60 -35.60
CA ILE A 306 -1.47 3.42 -34.15
C ILE A 306 -2.89 2.98 -33.76
N HIS A 307 -3.00 1.79 -33.18
CA HIS A 307 -4.27 1.28 -32.67
C HIS A 307 -4.59 1.90 -31.29
N LEU A 308 -5.70 2.63 -31.23
CA LEU A 308 -6.24 3.26 -30.03
C LEU A 308 -7.49 2.49 -29.64
N SER A 309 -7.45 1.75 -28.54
CA SER A 309 -8.60 0.98 -28.09
C SER A 309 -9.72 1.88 -27.58
N GLY A 310 -10.97 1.47 -27.78
CA GLY A 310 -12.16 2.17 -27.28
C GLY A 310 -12.09 2.41 -25.78
N ALA A 311 -11.59 1.44 -25.00
CA ALA A 311 -11.39 1.57 -23.56
C ALA A 311 -10.36 2.67 -23.20
N MET A 312 -9.27 2.81 -23.97
CA MET A 312 -8.28 3.88 -23.76
C MET A 312 -8.88 5.26 -24.06
N LEU A 313 -9.59 5.36 -25.18
CA LEU A 313 -10.28 6.59 -25.58
C LEU A 313 -11.30 6.98 -24.52
N LYS A 314 -12.09 6.02 -24.02
CA LYS A 314 -13.12 6.23 -23.02
C LYS A 314 -12.54 6.72 -21.69
N SER A 315 -11.50 6.06 -21.16
CA SER A 315 -10.88 6.50 -19.90
C SER A 315 -10.25 7.89 -19.99
N ASN A 316 -9.61 8.22 -21.12
CA ASN A 316 -9.04 9.56 -21.34
C ASN A 316 -10.14 10.62 -21.53
N LEU A 317 -11.24 10.26 -22.21
CA LEU A 317 -12.40 11.12 -22.37
C LEU A 317 -13.03 11.43 -21.01
N GLN A 318 -13.27 10.43 -20.17
CA GLN A 318 -13.89 10.61 -18.85
C GLN A 318 -13.12 11.60 -17.98
N ILE A 319 -11.80 11.46 -17.89
CA ILE A 319 -11.00 12.38 -17.07
C ILE A 319 -10.93 13.78 -17.68
N ALA A 320 -10.86 13.91 -19.02
CA ALA A 320 -10.98 15.19 -19.70
C ALA A 320 -12.29 15.88 -19.32
N CYS A 321 -13.39 15.15 -19.41
CA CYS A 321 -14.74 15.65 -19.14
C CYS A 321 -14.98 16.04 -17.69
N LYS A 322 -14.45 15.24 -16.76
CA LYS A 322 -14.43 15.60 -15.34
C LYS A 322 -13.75 16.95 -15.13
N VAL A 323 -12.52 17.12 -15.64
CA VAL A 323 -11.76 18.36 -15.51
C VAL A 323 -12.50 19.53 -16.18
N PHE A 324 -13.11 19.32 -17.34
CA PHE A 324 -13.83 20.37 -18.06
C PHE A 324 -15.04 20.85 -17.28
N THR A 325 -15.79 19.91 -16.69
CA THR A 325 -16.96 20.19 -15.87
C THR A 325 -16.57 20.95 -14.61
N GLU A 326 -15.51 20.52 -13.92
CA GLU A 326 -14.98 21.22 -12.74
C GLU A 326 -14.51 22.64 -13.07
N LYS A 327 -13.87 22.86 -14.22
CA LYS A 327 -13.47 24.21 -14.66
C LYS A 327 -14.68 25.09 -14.98
N LYS A 328 -15.69 24.56 -15.67
CA LYS A 328 -16.94 25.29 -15.94
C LYS A 328 -17.68 25.67 -14.65
N MET A 329 -17.62 24.82 -13.63
CA MET A 329 -18.19 25.09 -12.30
C MET A 329 -17.34 26.04 -11.44
N GLY A 330 -16.14 26.42 -11.89
CA GLY A 330 -15.21 27.27 -11.14
C GLY A 330 -14.56 26.57 -9.93
N THR A 331 -14.65 25.24 -9.84
CA THR A 331 -14.07 24.46 -8.74
C THR A 331 -12.62 24.07 -8.99
N ASN A 332 -12.14 24.18 -10.24
CA ASN A 332 -10.76 23.93 -10.63
C ASN A 332 -10.16 25.19 -11.27
N LEU A 333 -9.09 25.73 -10.67
CA LEU A 333 -8.40 26.96 -11.08
C LEU A 333 -7.07 26.69 -11.81
N ASN A 334 -6.73 25.43 -12.10
CA ASN A 334 -5.47 25.09 -12.74
C ASN A 334 -5.44 25.62 -14.19
N MET A 335 -4.36 26.33 -14.55
CA MET A 335 -4.12 26.86 -15.91
C MET A 335 -3.68 25.79 -16.94
N GLY A 336 -3.91 24.49 -16.67
CA GLY A 336 -3.60 23.40 -17.60
C GLY A 336 -4.67 23.19 -18.68
N HIS A 337 -4.63 22.04 -19.34
CA HIS A 337 -5.67 21.59 -20.29
C HIS A 337 -7.07 21.60 -19.68
N PRO A 338 -8.13 21.79 -20.48
CA PRO A 338 -8.14 21.89 -21.94
C PRO A 338 -7.55 23.19 -22.46
N SER A 339 -6.99 23.11 -23.65
CA SER A 339 -6.75 24.28 -24.50
C SER A 339 -7.92 24.45 -25.46
N TRP A 340 -8.44 25.68 -25.57
CA TRP A 340 -9.32 26.06 -26.66
C TRP A 340 -8.55 25.97 -27.98
N THR A 341 -9.13 25.30 -28.98
CA THR A 341 -8.54 25.24 -30.31
C THR A 341 -9.45 25.91 -31.33
N ASN A 342 -8.86 26.78 -32.15
CA ASN A 342 -9.51 27.32 -33.34
C ASN A 342 -9.36 26.31 -34.48
N LEU A 343 -9.86 25.08 -34.28
CA LEU A 343 -9.95 24.12 -35.39
C LEU A 343 -10.95 24.70 -36.40
N GLU A 344 -10.43 25.18 -37.52
CA GLU A 344 -11.12 25.98 -38.55
C GLU A 344 -12.31 25.25 -39.24
N THR A 345 -12.61 24.02 -38.82
CA THR A 345 -13.48 23.08 -39.54
C THR A 345 -14.89 22.92 -38.96
N ILE A 346 -15.20 23.41 -37.76
CA ILE A 346 -16.55 23.32 -37.16
C ILE A 346 -17.02 24.74 -36.79
N SER A 347 -17.63 25.44 -37.73
CA SER A 347 -17.68 26.91 -37.72
C SER A 347 -18.50 27.58 -36.61
N ASN A 348 -19.19 26.84 -35.73
CA ASN A 348 -20.13 27.43 -34.76
C ASN A 348 -20.10 26.82 -33.35
N GLN A 349 -19.24 25.83 -33.07
CA GLN A 349 -19.18 25.22 -31.74
C GLN A 349 -17.77 25.24 -31.16
N PRO A 350 -17.62 25.56 -29.86
CA PRO A 350 -16.34 25.51 -29.19
C PRO A 350 -15.77 24.08 -29.21
N VAL A 351 -14.57 23.90 -29.74
CA VAL A 351 -13.85 22.62 -29.73
C VAL A 351 -12.76 22.64 -28.66
N LEU A 352 -12.67 21.56 -27.91
CA LEU A 352 -11.70 21.36 -26.84
C LEU A 352 -10.72 20.25 -27.24
N THR A 353 -9.45 20.40 -26.86
CA THR A 353 -8.48 19.32 -27.01
C THR A 353 -7.95 18.83 -25.67
N TRP A 354 -7.70 17.53 -25.61
CA TRP A 354 -7.13 16.84 -24.45
C TRP A 354 -6.00 15.90 -24.86
N PRO A 355 -4.83 15.93 -24.21
CA PRO A 355 -3.74 15.05 -24.57
C PRO A 355 -4.09 13.59 -24.26
N LEU A 356 -3.99 12.72 -25.28
CA LEU A 356 -4.17 11.29 -25.09
C LEU A 356 -2.95 10.72 -24.37
N ARG A 357 -3.14 10.16 -23.18
CA ARG A 357 -2.05 9.50 -22.45
C ARG A 357 -1.81 8.13 -23.06
N MET A 358 -0.61 7.92 -23.59
CA MET A 358 -0.20 6.63 -24.16
C MET A 358 0.37 5.70 -23.09
N PRO A 359 0.42 4.37 -23.33
CA PRO A 359 1.08 3.45 -22.41
C PRO A 359 2.58 3.73 -22.22
N GLU A 360 3.14 3.38 -21.06
CA GLU A 360 4.57 3.58 -20.76
C GLU A 360 5.51 2.89 -21.77
N THR A 361 5.05 1.83 -22.43
CA THR A 361 5.79 1.07 -23.43
C THR A 361 5.72 1.67 -24.84
N TYR A 362 4.93 2.72 -25.04
CA TYR A 362 4.80 3.38 -26.32
C TYR A 362 6.03 4.24 -26.62
N PHE A 363 6.81 3.82 -27.62
CA PHE A 363 7.95 4.58 -28.11
C PHE A 363 7.46 5.77 -28.95
N ARG A 364 7.78 6.98 -28.50
CA ARG A 364 7.33 8.22 -29.13
C ARG A 364 8.21 8.55 -30.33
N ASP A 365 7.71 8.37 -31.55
CA ASP A 365 8.29 8.98 -32.76
C ASP A 365 7.96 10.49 -32.84
N GLY A 366 7.90 11.19 -31.70
CA GLY A 366 7.53 12.60 -31.61
C GLY A 366 6.04 12.91 -31.86
N ILE A 367 5.20 11.91 -32.12
CA ILE A 367 3.76 12.10 -32.35
C ILE A 367 3.04 12.25 -31.00
N ASN A 368 2.44 13.42 -30.78
CA ASN A 368 1.50 13.66 -29.69
C ASN A 368 0.09 13.46 -30.26
N ILE A 369 -0.75 12.69 -29.58
CA ILE A 369 -2.15 12.48 -30.00
C ILE A 369 -3.05 13.23 -29.04
N TRP A 370 -4.07 13.88 -29.58
CA TRP A 370 -5.06 14.64 -28.84
C TRP A 370 -6.45 14.10 -29.13
N LEU A 371 -7.27 14.00 -28.10
CA LEU A 371 -8.71 13.88 -28.24
C LEU A 371 -9.29 15.23 -28.64
N VAL A 372 -10.25 15.22 -29.56
CA VAL A 372 -11.02 16.39 -30.00
C VAL A 372 -12.43 16.22 -29.48
N LEU A 373 -12.89 17.17 -28.67
CA LEU A 373 -14.11 17.08 -27.87
C LEU A 373 -15.01 18.30 -28.13
N ASP A 374 -16.32 18.10 -28.11
CA ASP A 374 -17.27 19.22 -28.10
C ASP A 374 -17.53 19.74 -26.67
N ALA A 375 -18.38 20.77 -26.56
CA ALA A 375 -18.73 21.37 -25.28
C ALA A 375 -19.57 20.46 -24.35
N GLU A 376 -20.21 19.43 -24.90
CA GLU A 376 -21.00 18.41 -24.20
C GLU A 376 -20.18 17.17 -23.86
N CYS A 377 -18.89 17.20 -24.21
CA CYS A 377 -17.95 16.14 -23.93
C CYS A 377 -18.12 14.87 -24.77
N ASN A 378 -18.65 15.01 -25.99
CA ASN A 378 -18.65 13.96 -26.99
C ASN A 378 -17.30 13.91 -27.72
N LEU A 379 -16.82 12.70 -28.01
CA LEU A 379 -15.61 12.50 -28.80
C LEU A 379 -15.89 12.77 -30.29
N LEU A 380 -15.31 13.85 -30.82
CA LEU A 380 -15.40 14.21 -32.24
C LEU A 380 -14.34 13.49 -33.09
N GLY A 381 -13.22 13.11 -32.48
CA GLY A 381 -12.13 12.40 -33.15
C GLY A 381 -10.79 12.54 -32.43
N VAL A 382 -9.72 12.24 -33.16
CA VAL A 382 -8.33 12.36 -32.68
C VAL A 382 -7.48 13.16 -33.68
N THR A 383 -6.52 13.94 -33.18
CA THR A 383 -5.59 14.75 -33.99
C THR A 383 -4.16 14.69 -33.43
N THR A 384 -3.19 15.26 -34.15
CA THR A 384 -1.80 15.47 -33.70
C THR A 384 -1.50 16.90 -33.30
#